data_AF-A0A1J1J6N9-F1
#
_entry.id   AF-A0A1J1J6N9-F1
#
_cell.length_a   1.000
_cell.length_b   1.000
_cell.length_c   1.000
_cell.angle_alpha   90.00
_cell.angle_beta   90.00
_cell.angle_gamma   90.00
#
_symmetry.space_group_name_H-M   'P 1'
#
loop_
_entity.id
_entity.type
_entity.pdbx_description
1 polymer ?
#
loop_
_entity_poly.entity_id
_entity_poly.type
_entity_poly.pdbx_seq_one_letter_code
_entity_poly.pdbx_strand_id
1 'polypeptide(L)'
;MAYKLFYFNITALGEPIRFLLNYGNIKFEDVRIEAADWPKFKPLMPLGQGPVLEVDGKKLHQSTAICRFLATKMGLAGSNEMENYEIDSAVETVNDLRAKIAAVHYEPNAKIQEEKRKNLNSETIPFYLKKLEEMAKENQGHLALKRRTWADLYFVALGSYMNYMAKMDLFTSKHPYLQEVSINVFAISSIKKWIDTRPKTEIMIGPSSSISKLLLTLLIVLICFFVYLDIHLYLRIQNYPIDRNIHRNGTLNMQILSSTPITLIVNYSDVTWVNCHINPLCDVTVKALMLDHTNHYIFAPMATLFDDLVGFSKSNFITPNMISFFHVFVAILAGRLIALDSLGYRRLGVVLFQFRTFLDDLDGHVARVKRHIRGERSEIGTTGYYVDGICDGFGCIALMIGVFVFLKNNPPRRGYTQLQPIIPIADPKSSESGVIYKAKVTTKKVSRKVGYFTAQLLCSSTAWNRYIAYYQDILEKNDVTPAQFVRQNYVMKSTWFFAIIWLWRIINVHALLHFLLLSIFCDKLWDYLKMTQYICFVFLLTIVCATELHLWEAQNFVFKTLVVANLGG
;
A
#
# COMPACT_ATOMS: atom_id res chain seq x y z
N MET A 1 -23.35 9.89 -44.75
CA MET A 1 -22.37 10.83 -44.16
C MET A 1 -21.27 10.02 -43.50
N ALA A 2 -20.03 10.24 -43.89
CA ALA A 2 -18.87 9.64 -43.25
C ALA A 2 -18.38 10.58 -42.13
N TYR A 3 -18.34 10.08 -40.90
CA TYR A 3 -17.85 10.80 -39.73
C TYR A 3 -16.52 10.22 -39.26
N LYS A 4 -15.52 11.08 -39.04
CA LYS A 4 -14.24 10.68 -38.40
C LYS A 4 -13.87 11.64 -37.29
N LEU A 5 -13.63 11.13 -36.09
CA LEU A 5 -13.19 11.92 -34.94
C LEU A 5 -11.69 11.71 -34.72
N PHE A 6 -10.91 12.78 -34.86
CA PHE A 6 -9.49 12.80 -34.53
C PHE A 6 -9.30 13.39 -33.14
N TYR A 7 -8.81 12.58 -32.20
CA TYR A 7 -8.43 13.05 -30.87
C TYR A 7 -7.38 12.15 -30.23
N PHE A 8 -6.76 12.63 -29.15
CA PHE A 8 -5.83 11.82 -28.36
C PHE A 8 -6.49 10.55 -27.81
N ASN A 9 -5.69 9.52 -27.52
CA ASN A 9 -6.16 8.28 -26.90
C ASN A 9 -6.52 8.45 -25.40
N ILE A 10 -7.42 9.39 -25.12
CA ILE A 10 -7.99 9.75 -23.82
C ILE A 10 -9.45 10.18 -24.02
N THR A 11 -10.19 10.35 -22.92
CA THR A 11 -11.55 10.91 -22.93
C THR A 11 -11.52 12.43 -23.18
N ALA A 12 -11.21 13.21 -22.14
CA ALA A 12 -11.05 14.67 -22.14
C ALA A 12 -12.04 15.42 -23.05
N LEU A 13 -11.58 16.37 -23.86
CA LEU A 13 -12.44 17.24 -24.69
C LEU A 13 -13.06 16.52 -25.90
N GLY A 14 -12.57 15.33 -26.25
CA GLY A 14 -13.16 14.51 -27.33
C GLY A 14 -14.37 13.70 -26.86
N GLU A 15 -14.48 13.40 -25.57
CA GLU A 15 -15.53 12.54 -25.03
C GLU A 15 -16.95 13.08 -25.21
N PRO A 16 -17.23 14.39 -25.05
CA PRO A 16 -18.55 14.95 -25.33
C PRO A 16 -19.02 14.69 -26.78
N ILE A 17 -18.08 14.73 -27.74
CA ILE A 17 -18.37 14.46 -29.15
C ILE A 17 -18.70 12.96 -29.33
N ARG A 18 -17.93 12.07 -28.70
CA ARG A 18 -18.21 10.62 -28.71
C ARG A 18 -19.55 10.30 -28.08
N PHE A 19 -19.91 10.97 -26.99
CA PHE A 19 -21.23 10.84 -26.34
C PHE A 19 -22.35 11.23 -27.30
N LEU A 20 -22.26 12.39 -27.95
CA LEU A 20 -23.29 12.85 -28.89
C LEU A 20 -23.41 11.92 -30.12
N LEU A 21 -22.29 11.50 -30.71
CA LEU A 21 -22.32 10.56 -31.85
C LEU A 21 -23.00 9.24 -31.47
N ASN A 22 -22.69 8.69 -30.28
CA ASN A 22 -23.37 7.48 -29.79
C ASN A 22 -24.83 7.73 -29.42
N TYR A 23 -25.16 8.88 -28.83
CA TYR A 23 -26.55 9.26 -28.53
C TYR A 23 -27.42 9.24 -29.79
N GLY A 24 -26.94 9.86 -30.87
CA GLY A 24 -27.61 9.88 -32.17
C GLY A 24 -27.45 8.59 -32.99
N ASN A 25 -26.84 7.53 -32.43
CA ASN A 25 -26.51 6.28 -33.14
C ASN A 25 -25.76 6.51 -34.46
N ILE A 26 -24.92 7.53 -34.53
CA ILE A 26 -24.13 7.87 -35.70
C ILE A 26 -22.86 7.03 -35.71
N LYS A 27 -22.68 6.20 -36.75
CA LYS A 27 -21.43 5.47 -36.96
C LYS A 27 -20.31 6.45 -37.34
N PHE A 28 -19.16 6.32 -36.69
CA PHE A 28 -17.98 7.14 -36.95
C PHE A 28 -16.70 6.33 -36.76
N GLU A 29 -15.63 6.78 -37.42
CA GLU A 29 -14.27 6.30 -37.17
C GLU A 29 -13.66 7.08 -35.99
N ASP A 30 -13.30 6.39 -34.90
CA ASP A 30 -12.67 6.99 -33.71
C ASP A 30 -11.13 6.93 -33.85
N VAL A 31 -10.56 7.91 -34.54
CA VAL A 31 -9.12 8.01 -34.78
C VAL A 31 -8.42 8.51 -33.51
N ARG A 32 -7.84 7.55 -32.78
CA ARG A 32 -7.12 7.78 -31.51
C ARG A 32 -5.64 7.96 -31.76
N ILE A 33 -5.17 9.18 -31.54
CA ILE A 33 -3.78 9.60 -31.80
C ILE A 33 -2.97 9.42 -30.52
N GLU A 34 -1.91 8.62 -30.58
CA GLU A 34 -0.93 8.52 -29.51
C GLU A 34 -0.09 9.80 -29.42
N ALA A 35 0.36 10.17 -28.22
CA ALA A 35 1.10 11.41 -28.00
C ALA A 35 2.37 11.52 -28.88
N ALA A 36 3.02 10.38 -29.14
CA ALA A 36 4.21 10.30 -29.99
C ALA A 36 3.92 10.57 -31.47
N ASP A 37 2.70 10.27 -31.95
CA ASP A 37 2.30 10.50 -33.34
C ASP A 37 1.69 11.88 -33.57
N TRP A 38 1.32 12.60 -32.51
CA TRP A 38 0.73 13.94 -32.61
C TRP A 38 1.51 14.93 -33.50
N PRO A 39 2.85 14.99 -33.49
CA PRO A 39 3.59 15.86 -34.42
C PRO A 39 3.28 15.63 -35.90
N LYS A 40 2.92 14.40 -36.30
CA LYS A 40 2.52 14.06 -37.69
C LYS A 40 1.11 14.55 -38.02
N PHE A 41 0.19 14.49 -37.05
CA PHE A 41 -1.20 14.89 -37.23
C PHE A 41 -1.42 16.39 -37.07
N LYS A 42 -0.65 17.05 -36.19
CA LYS A 42 -0.77 18.48 -35.89
C LYS A 42 -0.84 19.38 -37.14
N PRO A 43 0.03 19.28 -38.17
CA PRO A 43 -0.06 20.13 -39.35
C PRO A 43 -1.29 19.86 -40.22
N LEU A 44 -1.96 18.71 -40.04
CA LEU A 44 -3.17 18.33 -40.78
C LEU A 44 -4.46 18.84 -40.11
N MET A 45 -4.37 19.39 -38.89
CA MET A 45 -5.52 19.90 -38.13
C MET A 45 -5.69 21.40 -38.35
N PRO A 46 -6.93 21.93 -38.48
CA PRO A 46 -7.17 23.34 -38.87
C PRO A 46 -6.43 24.39 -38.02
N LEU A 47 -6.32 24.16 -36.71
CA LEU A 47 -5.60 25.04 -35.77
C LEU A 47 -4.42 24.35 -35.08
N GLY A 48 -3.95 23.21 -35.60
CA GLY A 48 -2.93 22.41 -34.92
C GLY A 48 -3.36 21.93 -33.53
N GLN A 49 -4.65 21.68 -33.34
CA GLN A 49 -5.31 21.27 -32.09
C GLN A 49 -6.34 20.16 -32.37
N GLY A 50 -6.64 19.34 -31.36
CA GLY A 50 -7.80 18.45 -31.34
C GLY A 50 -8.77 18.82 -30.21
N PRO A 51 -10.03 18.37 -30.25
CA PRO A 51 -10.60 17.43 -31.22
C PRO A 51 -10.95 18.07 -32.57
N VAL A 52 -10.93 17.23 -33.62
CA VAL A 52 -11.41 17.56 -34.97
C VAL A 52 -12.40 16.50 -35.43
N LEU A 53 -13.58 16.92 -35.87
CA LEU A 53 -14.58 16.04 -36.47
C LEU A 53 -14.61 16.29 -37.98
N GLU A 54 -14.29 15.28 -38.77
CA GLU A 54 -14.46 15.31 -40.21
C GLU A 54 -15.86 14.81 -40.58
N VAL A 55 -16.60 15.61 -41.34
CA VAL A 55 -17.94 15.28 -41.85
C VAL A 55 -17.92 15.43 -43.36
N ASP A 56 -18.02 14.32 -44.07
CA ASP A 56 -17.98 14.27 -45.55
C ASP A 56 -16.78 15.05 -46.13
N GLY A 57 -15.59 14.83 -45.55
CA GLY A 57 -14.33 15.47 -45.93
C GLY A 57 -14.09 16.86 -45.34
N LYS A 58 -15.11 17.52 -44.75
CA LYS A 58 -14.95 18.83 -44.10
C LYS A 58 -14.54 18.68 -42.64
N LYS A 59 -13.38 19.26 -42.27
CA LYS A 59 -12.87 19.25 -40.88
C LYS A 59 -13.50 20.37 -40.05
N LEU A 60 -14.21 20.00 -39.01
CA LEU A 60 -14.77 20.87 -37.98
C LEU A 60 -13.86 20.83 -36.74
N HIS A 61 -13.62 21.97 -36.09
CA HIS A 61 -12.79 22.08 -34.88
C HIS A 61 -13.52 22.89 -33.80
N GLN A 62 -12.94 22.95 -32.58
CA GLN A 62 -13.56 23.45 -31.34
C GLN A 62 -14.63 22.50 -30.76
N SER A 63 -14.32 21.86 -29.63
CA SER A 63 -15.16 20.81 -29.02
C SER A 63 -16.60 21.27 -28.78
N THR A 64 -16.79 22.45 -28.18
CA THR A 64 -18.12 23.01 -27.86
C THR A 64 -18.93 23.29 -29.13
N ALA A 65 -18.31 23.87 -30.16
CA ALA A 65 -18.98 24.17 -31.43
C ALA A 65 -19.40 22.88 -32.17
N ILE A 66 -18.53 21.86 -32.17
CA ILE A 66 -18.86 20.53 -32.72
C ILE A 66 -20.04 19.92 -31.95
N CYS A 67 -20.03 19.99 -30.62
CA CYS A 67 -21.12 19.46 -29.80
C CYS A 67 -22.45 20.13 -30.13
N ARG A 68 -22.48 21.47 -30.21
CA ARG A 68 -23.67 22.24 -30.60
C ARG A 68 -24.16 21.85 -32.00
N PHE A 69 -23.26 21.75 -32.98
CA PHE A 69 -23.58 21.30 -34.35
C PHE A 69 -24.23 19.91 -34.38
N LEU A 70 -23.72 18.96 -33.60
CA LEU A 70 -24.30 17.61 -33.50
C LEU A 70 -25.65 17.64 -32.77
N ALA A 71 -25.76 18.42 -31.70
CA ALA A 71 -26.96 18.52 -30.88
C ALA A 71 -28.20 18.97 -31.66
N THR A 72 -28.04 19.93 -32.57
CA THR A 72 -29.13 20.42 -33.45
C THR A 72 -29.72 19.29 -34.29
N LYS A 73 -28.89 18.35 -34.78
CA LYS A 73 -29.35 17.20 -35.57
C LYS A 73 -30.08 16.13 -34.74
N MET A 74 -29.95 16.18 -33.41
CA MET A 74 -30.40 15.12 -32.49
C MET A 74 -31.55 15.59 -31.58
N GLY A 75 -32.12 16.77 -31.83
CA GLY A 75 -33.18 17.34 -30.99
C GLY A 75 -32.71 17.70 -29.57
N LEU A 76 -31.40 17.84 -29.37
CA LEU A 76 -30.81 18.18 -28.06
C LEU A 76 -30.53 19.68 -27.90
N ALA A 77 -30.77 20.47 -28.95
CA ALA A 77 -30.73 21.93 -28.93
C ALA A 77 -32.08 22.54 -28.50
N GLY A 78 -32.11 23.86 -28.32
CA GLY A 78 -33.31 24.64 -28.04
C GLY A 78 -34.15 24.86 -29.29
N SER A 79 -35.46 25.08 -29.10
CA SER A 79 -36.42 25.37 -30.18
C SER A 79 -36.35 26.80 -30.71
N ASN A 80 -35.77 27.72 -29.93
CA ASN A 80 -35.64 29.15 -30.24
C ASN A 80 -34.33 29.71 -29.67
N GLU A 81 -34.09 30.99 -29.91
CA GLU A 81 -32.86 31.69 -29.51
C GLU A 81 -32.66 31.70 -27.98
N MET A 82 -33.73 31.94 -27.22
CA MET A 82 -33.67 31.96 -25.76
C MET A 82 -33.40 30.58 -25.17
N GLU A 83 -34.03 29.53 -25.71
CA GLU A 83 -33.75 28.17 -25.27
C GLU A 83 -32.31 27.75 -25.58
N ASN A 84 -31.77 28.13 -26.73
CA ASN A 84 -30.37 27.86 -27.06
C ASN A 84 -29.42 28.65 -26.18
N TYR A 85 -29.76 29.90 -25.85
CA TYR A 85 -29.00 30.71 -24.89
C TYR A 85 -28.91 30.04 -23.51
N GLU A 86 -30.02 29.50 -22.99
CA GLU A 86 -30.00 28.79 -21.70
C GLU A 86 -29.06 27.58 -21.71
N ILE A 87 -29.09 26.78 -22.78
CA ILE A 87 -28.20 25.63 -22.92
C ILE A 87 -26.74 26.07 -23.06
N ASP A 88 -26.48 27.09 -23.90
CA ASP A 88 -25.13 27.61 -24.14
C ASP A 88 -24.52 28.20 -22.87
N SER A 89 -25.30 28.94 -22.09
CA SER A 89 -24.90 29.51 -20.81
C SER A 89 -24.50 28.44 -19.79
N ALA A 90 -25.27 27.35 -19.70
CA ALA A 90 -24.93 26.22 -18.83
C ALA A 90 -23.62 25.54 -19.28
N VAL A 91 -23.44 25.33 -20.59
CA VAL A 91 -22.22 24.70 -21.13
C VAL A 91 -20.98 25.57 -20.92
N GLU A 92 -21.08 26.88 -21.17
CA GLU A 92 -19.96 27.80 -20.94
C GLU A 92 -19.62 27.90 -19.44
N THR A 93 -20.61 27.82 -18.55
CA THR A 93 -20.36 27.74 -17.09
C THR A 93 -19.56 26.48 -16.73
N VAL A 94 -19.89 25.32 -17.31
CA VAL A 94 -19.11 24.08 -17.14
C VAL A 94 -17.70 24.23 -17.72
N ASN A 95 -17.58 24.88 -18.89
CA ASN A 95 -16.32 25.12 -19.55
C ASN A 95 -15.39 26.07 -18.75
N ASP A 96 -15.96 27.09 -18.10
CA ASP A 96 -15.25 28.00 -17.19
C ASP A 96 -14.69 27.26 -15.98
N LEU A 97 -15.51 26.42 -15.33
CA LEU A 97 -15.05 25.57 -14.24
C LEU A 97 -13.90 24.67 -14.71
N ARG A 98 -14.07 23.98 -15.84
CA ARG A 98 -13.03 23.14 -16.44
C ARG A 98 -11.76 23.95 -16.72
N ALA A 99 -11.87 25.15 -17.28
CA ALA A 99 -10.74 26.02 -17.59
C ALA A 99 -9.97 26.44 -16.33
N LYS A 100 -10.68 26.83 -15.26
CA LYS A 100 -10.07 27.17 -13.97
C LYS A 100 -9.37 25.97 -13.33
N ILE A 101 -10.00 24.78 -13.37
CA ILE A 101 -9.36 23.53 -12.91
C ILE A 101 -8.10 23.22 -13.74
N ALA A 102 -8.18 23.33 -15.07
CA ALA A 102 -7.09 23.06 -15.99
C ALA A 102 -5.91 24.04 -15.78
N ALA A 103 -6.18 25.32 -15.56
CA ALA A 103 -5.17 26.34 -15.28
C ALA A 103 -4.33 25.99 -14.04
N VAL A 104 -4.93 25.32 -13.05
CA VAL A 104 -4.20 24.78 -11.90
C VAL A 104 -3.49 23.48 -12.25
N HIS A 105 -4.16 22.52 -12.90
CA HIS A 105 -3.57 21.21 -13.21
C HIS A 105 -2.36 21.28 -14.15
N TYR A 106 -2.38 22.17 -15.13
CA TYR A 106 -1.30 22.33 -16.11
C TYR A 106 -0.31 23.45 -15.76
N GLU A 107 -0.42 24.04 -14.57
CA GLU A 107 0.58 24.98 -14.06
C GLU A 107 1.95 24.27 -13.93
N PRO A 108 2.96 24.65 -14.75
CA PRO A 108 4.25 23.97 -14.75
C PRO A 108 5.01 24.17 -13.43
N ASN A 109 4.77 25.30 -12.75
CA ASN A 109 5.36 25.55 -11.45
C ASN A 109 4.53 24.91 -10.34
N ALA A 110 4.99 23.78 -9.84
CA ALA A 110 4.25 23.02 -8.85
C ALA A 110 3.93 23.75 -7.52
N LYS A 111 4.67 24.81 -7.16
CA LYS A 111 4.32 25.61 -5.96
C LYS A 111 3.13 26.52 -6.23
N ILE A 112 3.17 27.23 -7.36
CA ILE A 112 2.05 28.06 -7.84
C ILE A 112 0.83 27.15 -8.04
N GLN A 113 1.03 25.94 -8.56
CA GLN A 113 -0.02 24.94 -8.70
C GLN A 113 -0.65 24.59 -7.35
N GLU A 114 0.14 24.32 -6.31
CA GLU A 114 -0.37 23.96 -4.98
C GLU A 114 -1.12 25.13 -4.31
N GLU A 115 -0.58 26.35 -4.42
CA GLU A 115 -1.23 27.57 -3.92
C GLU A 115 -2.55 27.84 -4.64
N LYS A 116 -2.54 27.85 -5.98
CA LYS A 116 -3.76 27.97 -6.78
C LYS A 116 -4.75 26.84 -6.47
N ARG A 117 -4.27 25.63 -6.15
CA ARG A 117 -5.12 24.49 -5.78
C ARG A 117 -5.84 24.69 -4.46
N LYS A 118 -5.27 25.41 -3.50
CA LYS A 118 -5.97 25.75 -2.25
C LYS A 118 -7.20 26.60 -2.54
N ASN A 119 -7.03 27.73 -3.24
CA ASN A 119 -8.15 28.59 -3.65
C ASN A 119 -9.14 27.81 -4.55
N LEU A 120 -8.64 27.03 -5.50
CA LEU A 120 -9.48 26.19 -6.37
C LEU A 120 -10.41 25.29 -5.54
N ASN A 121 -9.88 24.63 -4.51
CA ASN A 121 -10.62 23.68 -3.70
C ASN A 121 -11.53 24.37 -2.65
N SER A 122 -11.14 25.51 -2.09
CA SER A 122 -11.87 26.17 -1.01
C SER A 122 -12.91 27.17 -1.50
N GLU A 123 -12.72 27.76 -2.69
CA GLU A 123 -13.56 28.86 -3.19
C GLU A 123 -14.13 28.52 -4.57
N THR A 124 -13.27 28.27 -5.56
CA THR A 124 -13.70 28.19 -6.96
C THR A 124 -14.60 26.99 -7.22
N ILE A 125 -14.15 25.77 -6.91
CA ILE A 125 -14.95 24.55 -7.11
C ILE A 125 -16.27 24.63 -6.34
N PRO A 126 -16.29 24.95 -5.03
CA PRO A 126 -17.54 25.11 -4.30
C PRO A 126 -18.50 26.14 -4.92
N PHE A 127 -17.99 27.29 -5.38
CA PHE A 127 -18.82 28.32 -6.03
C PHE A 127 -19.49 27.80 -7.30
N TYR A 128 -18.72 27.22 -8.22
CA TYR A 128 -19.26 26.73 -9.50
C TYR A 128 -20.18 25.54 -9.30
N LEU A 129 -19.84 24.58 -8.43
CA LEU A 129 -20.72 23.44 -8.17
C LEU A 129 -22.02 23.87 -7.51
N LYS A 130 -21.99 24.87 -6.61
CA LYS A 130 -23.22 25.46 -6.06
C LYS A 130 -24.09 26.07 -7.15
N LYS A 131 -23.50 26.83 -8.08
CA LYS A 131 -24.23 27.47 -9.18
C LYS A 131 -24.82 26.46 -10.17
N LEU A 132 -24.06 25.43 -10.52
CA LEU A 132 -24.52 24.34 -11.37
C LEU A 132 -25.62 23.51 -10.67
N GLU A 133 -25.51 23.30 -9.35
CA GLU A 133 -26.55 22.64 -8.56
C GLU A 133 -27.85 23.46 -8.51
N GLU A 134 -27.77 24.78 -8.38
CA GLU A 134 -28.94 25.69 -8.48
C GLU A 134 -29.60 25.58 -9.86
N MET A 135 -28.82 25.61 -10.94
CA MET A 135 -29.34 25.39 -12.31
C MET A 135 -30.00 24.03 -12.44
N ALA A 136 -29.36 22.97 -11.93
CA ALA A 136 -29.88 21.61 -12.00
C ALA A 136 -31.19 21.43 -11.23
N LYS A 137 -31.30 22.07 -10.07
CA LYS A 137 -32.52 22.10 -9.26
C LYS A 137 -33.66 22.81 -9.98
N GLU A 138 -33.43 24.00 -10.52
CA GLU A 138 -34.43 24.78 -11.27
C GLU A 138 -34.92 24.04 -12.51
N ASN A 139 -34.05 23.21 -13.07
CA ASN A 139 -34.29 22.40 -14.26
C ASN A 139 -34.57 20.92 -13.96
N GLN A 140 -35.00 20.58 -12.74
CA GLN A 140 -35.50 19.23 -12.39
C GLN A 140 -34.54 18.09 -12.75
N GLY A 141 -33.26 18.23 -12.39
CA GLY A 141 -32.24 17.21 -12.68
C GLY A 141 -31.69 17.25 -14.11
N HIS A 142 -31.83 18.39 -14.79
CA HIS A 142 -31.20 18.74 -16.06
C HIS A 142 -30.46 20.06 -15.94
N LEU A 143 -29.47 20.37 -16.78
CA LEU A 143 -28.75 21.66 -16.70
C LEU A 143 -29.50 22.83 -17.35
N ALA A 144 -30.47 22.56 -18.24
CA ALA A 144 -31.26 23.58 -18.91
C ALA A 144 -32.60 23.02 -19.39
N LEU A 145 -33.59 23.90 -19.59
CA LEU A 145 -34.89 23.64 -20.21
C LEU A 145 -35.77 22.56 -19.56
N LYS A 146 -35.50 22.18 -18.29
CA LYS A 146 -36.23 21.11 -17.57
C LYS A 146 -36.32 19.78 -18.35
N ARG A 147 -35.37 19.53 -19.26
CA ARG A 147 -35.35 18.33 -20.11
C ARG A 147 -33.93 18.02 -20.53
N ARG A 148 -33.73 16.82 -21.08
CA ARG A 148 -32.42 16.45 -21.63
C ARG A 148 -32.02 17.39 -22.77
N THR A 149 -30.84 17.99 -22.63
CA THR A 149 -30.17 18.78 -23.67
C THR A 149 -28.72 18.34 -23.82
N TRP A 150 -27.99 18.90 -24.79
CA TRP A 150 -26.59 18.57 -24.96
C TRP A 150 -25.69 19.09 -23.83
N ALA A 151 -26.17 20.03 -22.99
CA ALA A 151 -25.47 20.46 -21.78
C ALA A 151 -25.25 19.28 -20.81
N ASP A 152 -26.27 18.45 -20.60
CA ASP A 152 -26.20 17.29 -19.70
C ASP A 152 -25.13 16.30 -20.16
N LEU A 153 -25.15 15.95 -21.45
CA LEU A 153 -24.18 15.03 -22.04
C LEU A 153 -22.75 15.62 -21.98
N TYR A 154 -22.60 16.91 -22.23
CA TYR A 154 -21.32 17.61 -22.19
C TYR A 154 -20.72 17.59 -20.78
N PHE A 155 -21.52 17.95 -19.77
CA PHE A 155 -21.12 17.94 -18.36
C PHE A 155 -20.66 16.55 -17.90
N VAL A 156 -21.47 15.53 -18.16
CA VAL A 156 -21.18 14.16 -17.72
C VAL A 156 -19.96 13.57 -18.44
N ALA A 157 -19.83 13.80 -19.76
CA ALA A 157 -18.69 13.33 -20.53
C ALA A 157 -17.36 13.95 -20.05
N LEU A 158 -17.35 15.25 -19.71
CA LEU A 158 -16.19 15.94 -19.15
C LEU A 158 -15.88 15.56 -17.71
N GLY A 159 -16.82 14.97 -16.98
CA GLY A 159 -16.71 14.74 -15.55
C GLY A 159 -15.48 13.95 -15.15
N SER A 160 -15.18 12.86 -15.87
CA SER A 160 -13.96 12.06 -15.62
C SER A 160 -12.68 12.89 -15.72
N TYR A 161 -12.61 13.79 -16.70
CA TYR A 161 -11.45 14.64 -16.94
C TYR A 161 -11.34 15.76 -15.90
N MET A 162 -12.45 16.39 -15.53
CA MET A 162 -12.47 17.39 -14.47
C MET A 162 -12.08 16.78 -13.11
N ASN A 163 -12.61 15.61 -12.77
CA ASN A 163 -12.24 14.87 -11.55
C ASN A 163 -10.75 14.54 -11.52
N TYR A 164 -10.20 14.03 -12.63
CA TYR A 164 -8.77 13.76 -12.77
C TYR A 164 -7.93 15.02 -12.52
N MET A 165 -8.27 16.15 -13.15
CA MET A 165 -7.50 17.39 -13.00
C MET A 165 -7.63 18.00 -11.60
N ALA A 166 -8.85 17.95 -11.03
CA ALA A 166 -9.17 18.45 -9.69
C ALA A 166 -8.61 17.57 -8.57
N LYS A 167 -8.31 16.29 -8.86
CA LYS A 167 -7.89 15.26 -7.90
C LYS A 167 -8.93 15.01 -6.80
N MET A 168 -10.19 15.17 -7.14
CA MET A 168 -11.34 14.92 -6.27
C MET A 168 -12.53 14.48 -7.11
N ASP A 169 -13.51 13.86 -6.47
CA ASP A 169 -14.80 13.63 -7.10
C ASP A 169 -15.63 14.90 -7.01
N LEU A 170 -15.99 15.50 -8.16
CA LEU A 170 -16.82 16.69 -8.22
C LEU A 170 -18.32 16.34 -8.14
N PHE A 171 -18.69 15.07 -8.32
CA PHE A 171 -20.08 14.58 -8.33
C PHE A 171 -20.50 13.96 -6.98
N THR A 172 -19.98 14.51 -5.87
CA THR A 172 -20.21 14.00 -4.52
C THR A 172 -21.69 14.01 -4.13
N SER A 173 -22.05 13.26 -3.08
CA SER A 173 -23.40 13.24 -2.48
C SER A 173 -23.89 14.59 -1.93
N LYS A 174 -23.07 15.65 -1.98
CA LYS A 174 -23.45 17.01 -1.56
C LYS A 174 -24.25 17.77 -2.61
N HIS A 175 -24.32 17.27 -3.84
CA HIS A 175 -24.99 17.92 -4.98
C HIS A 175 -26.01 16.97 -5.63
N PRO A 176 -27.14 16.68 -4.96
CA PRO A 176 -28.10 15.68 -5.42
C PRO A 176 -28.68 15.94 -6.82
N TYR A 177 -28.90 17.20 -7.21
CA TYR A 177 -29.46 17.48 -8.54
C TYR A 177 -28.41 17.29 -9.66
N LEU A 178 -27.13 17.62 -9.42
CA LEU A 178 -26.06 17.26 -10.36
C LEU A 178 -25.80 15.75 -10.44
N GLN A 179 -26.04 15.02 -9.35
CA GLN A 179 -26.07 13.56 -9.38
C GLN A 179 -27.22 13.05 -10.25
N GLU A 180 -28.40 13.64 -10.13
CA GLU A 180 -29.56 13.31 -10.97
C GLU A 180 -29.28 13.55 -12.46
N VAL A 181 -28.66 14.68 -12.83
CA VAL A 181 -28.18 14.93 -14.21
C VAL A 181 -27.30 13.77 -14.70
N SER A 182 -26.37 13.32 -13.86
CA SER A 182 -25.45 12.22 -14.20
C SER A 182 -26.19 10.90 -14.37
N ILE A 183 -27.12 10.57 -13.47
CA ILE A 183 -27.97 9.37 -13.54
C ILE A 183 -28.80 9.39 -14.83
N ASN A 184 -29.42 10.52 -15.15
CA ASN A 184 -30.25 10.71 -16.34
C ASN A 184 -29.50 10.50 -17.65
N VAL A 185 -28.20 10.82 -17.69
CA VAL A 185 -27.33 10.55 -18.86
C VAL A 185 -26.85 9.10 -18.89
N PHE A 186 -26.42 8.54 -17.75
CA PHE A 186 -25.97 7.14 -17.69
C PHE A 186 -27.09 6.12 -17.92
N ALA A 187 -28.35 6.51 -17.69
CA ALA A 187 -29.52 5.69 -18.00
C ALA A 187 -29.78 5.54 -19.51
N ILE A 188 -29.15 6.37 -20.36
CA ILE A 188 -29.31 6.28 -21.82
C ILE A 188 -28.59 5.03 -22.33
N SER A 189 -29.33 4.12 -22.97
CA SER A 189 -28.83 2.81 -23.41
C SER A 189 -27.60 2.90 -24.33
N SER A 190 -27.58 3.83 -25.29
CA SER A 190 -26.46 4.03 -26.20
C SER A 190 -25.22 4.58 -25.48
N ILE A 191 -25.39 5.46 -24.49
CA ILE A 191 -24.30 6.00 -23.67
C ILE A 191 -23.73 4.93 -22.76
N LYS A 192 -24.59 4.15 -22.09
CA LYS A 192 -24.18 3.02 -21.26
C LYS A 192 -23.35 2.02 -22.08
N LYS A 193 -23.86 1.62 -23.26
CA LYS A 193 -23.14 0.75 -24.19
C LYS A 193 -21.78 1.33 -24.56
N TRP A 194 -21.71 2.62 -24.90
CA TRP A 194 -20.45 3.29 -25.21
C TRP A 194 -19.44 3.24 -24.05
N ILE A 195 -19.86 3.54 -22.82
CA ILE A 195 -19.00 3.51 -21.64
C ILE A 195 -18.45 2.09 -21.37
N ASP A 196 -19.29 1.08 -21.59
CA ASP A 196 -18.91 -0.32 -21.43
C ASP A 196 -17.88 -0.74 -22.47
N THR A 197 -18.05 -0.31 -23.74
CA THR A 197 -17.19 -0.72 -24.85
C THR A 197 -15.97 0.16 -25.11
N ARG A 198 -15.94 1.41 -24.63
CA ARG A 198 -14.85 2.35 -24.95
C ARG A 198 -13.51 1.88 -24.34
N PRO A 199 -12.37 2.17 -25.00
CA PRO A 199 -11.05 1.91 -24.44
C PRO A 199 -10.86 2.53 -23.05
N LYS A 200 -10.22 1.79 -22.13
CA LYS A 200 -9.96 2.27 -20.76
C LYS A 200 -8.64 3.05 -20.73
N THR A 201 -8.69 4.34 -20.37
CA THR A 201 -7.54 5.27 -20.38
C THR A 201 -7.19 5.78 -18.98
N GLU A 202 -5.92 6.14 -18.71
CA GLU A 202 -5.39 6.52 -17.38
C GLU A 202 -6.14 7.65 -16.65
N ILE A 203 -6.77 8.57 -17.40
CA ILE A 203 -7.58 9.69 -16.85
C ILE A 203 -8.81 9.19 -16.06
N MET A 204 -9.14 7.88 -16.09
CA MET A 204 -10.24 7.30 -15.32
C MET A 204 -9.88 6.86 -13.89
N ILE A 205 -8.63 7.02 -13.44
CA ILE A 205 -8.20 6.56 -12.11
C ILE A 205 -8.36 7.70 -11.08
N GLY A 206 -9.61 7.99 -10.70
CA GLY A 206 -9.92 8.78 -9.50
C GLY A 206 -9.81 7.95 -8.20
N PRO A 207 -9.91 8.57 -7.00
CA PRO A 207 -9.63 7.95 -5.70
C PRO A 207 -10.72 6.96 -5.19
N SER A 208 -11.53 6.39 -6.09
CA SER A 208 -12.61 5.46 -5.74
C SER A 208 -12.68 4.27 -6.69
N SER A 209 -11.53 3.74 -7.14
CA SER A 209 -11.55 2.46 -7.84
C SER A 209 -12.02 1.38 -6.85
N SER A 210 -12.98 0.54 -7.28
CA SER A 210 -13.44 -0.61 -6.49
C SER A 210 -12.28 -1.49 -6.02
N ILE A 211 -11.18 -1.50 -6.78
CA ILE A 211 -9.92 -2.17 -6.46
C ILE A 211 -9.28 -1.59 -5.18
N SER A 212 -9.22 -0.26 -5.03
CA SER A 212 -8.67 0.35 -3.83
C SER A 212 -9.50 0.05 -2.59
N LYS A 213 -10.84 0.01 -2.73
CA LYS A 213 -11.74 -0.39 -1.64
C LYS A 213 -11.54 -1.86 -1.28
N LEU A 214 -11.49 -2.74 -2.28
CA LEU A 214 -11.22 -4.17 -2.09
C LEU A 214 -9.89 -4.41 -1.38
N LEU A 215 -8.80 -3.77 -1.82
CA LEU A 215 -7.48 -3.92 -1.20
C LEU A 215 -7.46 -3.44 0.26
N LEU A 216 -8.15 -2.33 0.56
CA LEU A 216 -8.28 -1.85 1.94
C LEU A 216 -9.11 -2.81 2.79
N THR A 217 -10.22 -3.34 2.27
CA THR A 217 -11.02 -4.35 2.96
C THR A 217 -10.20 -5.61 3.24
N LEU A 218 -9.44 -6.10 2.26
CA LEU A 218 -8.54 -7.25 2.43
C LEU A 218 -7.47 -6.99 3.50
N LEU A 219 -6.89 -5.79 3.54
CA LEU A 219 -5.92 -5.41 4.57
C LEU A 219 -6.56 -5.41 5.98
N ILE A 220 -7.79 -4.92 6.12
CA ILE A 220 -8.50 -4.93 7.41
C ILE A 220 -8.80 -6.37 7.84
N VAL A 221 -9.29 -7.22 6.92
CA VAL A 221 -9.54 -8.64 7.19
C VAL A 221 -8.26 -9.34 7.63
N LEU A 222 -7.13 -9.06 6.98
CA LEU A 222 -5.81 -9.59 7.34
C LEU A 222 -5.39 -9.18 8.77
N ILE A 223 -5.59 -7.92 9.14
CA ILE A 223 -5.28 -7.44 10.50
C ILE A 223 -6.18 -8.13 11.53
N CYS A 224 -7.48 -8.27 11.25
CA CYS A 224 -8.40 -9.01 12.14
C CYS A 224 -7.98 -10.47 12.31
N PHE A 225 -7.54 -11.12 11.22
CA PHE A 225 -7.01 -12.49 11.26
C PHE A 225 -5.75 -12.59 12.14
N PHE A 226 -4.83 -11.64 12.03
CA PHE A 226 -3.64 -11.60 12.89
C PHE A 226 -3.96 -11.43 14.38
N VAL A 227 -4.90 -10.54 14.71
CA VAL A 227 -5.35 -10.36 16.10
C VAL A 227 -6.02 -11.63 16.63
N TYR A 228 -6.86 -12.28 15.81
CA TYR A 228 -7.49 -13.55 16.15
C TYR A 228 -6.44 -14.64 16.46
N LEU A 229 -5.42 -14.79 15.61
CA LEU A 229 -4.36 -15.77 15.84
C LEU A 229 -3.49 -15.47 17.06
N ASP A 230 -3.19 -14.20 17.35
CA ASP A 230 -2.46 -13.84 18.58
C ASP A 230 -3.25 -14.23 19.85
N ILE A 231 -4.58 -14.04 19.85
CA ILE A 231 -5.44 -14.46 20.96
C ILE A 231 -5.38 -15.99 21.11
N HIS A 232 -5.46 -16.73 20.01
CA HIS A 232 -5.37 -18.19 20.04
C HIS A 232 -3.98 -18.69 20.43
N LEU A 233 -2.92 -18.00 20.03
CA LEU A 233 -1.55 -18.30 20.45
C LEU A 233 -1.41 -18.09 21.96
N TYR A 234 -1.93 -17.00 22.50
CA TYR A 234 -1.95 -16.75 23.94
C TYR A 234 -2.68 -17.87 24.69
N LEU A 235 -3.90 -18.20 24.27
CA LEU A 235 -4.69 -19.29 24.87
C LEU A 235 -3.98 -20.65 24.77
N ARG A 236 -3.29 -20.92 23.65
CA ARG A 236 -2.49 -22.12 23.45
C ARG A 236 -1.35 -22.22 24.46
N ILE A 237 -0.66 -21.11 24.75
CA ILE A 237 0.43 -21.06 25.73
C ILE A 237 -0.11 -21.29 27.15
N GLN A 238 -1.25 -20.68 27.49
CA GLN A 238 -1.82 -20.78 28.83
C GLN A 238 -2.37 -22.18 29.13
N ASN A 239 -3.21 -22.70 28.23
CA ASN A 239 -4.10 -23.82 28.54
C ASN A 239 -3.49 -25.20 28.27
N TYR A 240 -2.40 -25.28 27.50
CA TYR A 240 -1.81 -26.54 27.06
C TYR A 240 -0.35 -26.70 27.51
N PRO A 241 0.17 -27.94 27.57
CA PRO A 241 1.59 -28.18 27.80
C PRO A 241 2.45 -27.64 26.63
N ILE A 242 3.67 -27.23 26.95
CA ILE A 242 4.68 -26.81 25.97
C ILE A 242 5.68 -27.95 25.83
N ASP A 243 5.64 -28.64 24.68
CA ASP A 243 6.60 -29.70 24.36
C ASP A 243 7.97 -29.10 24.05
N ARG A 244 9.02 -29.70 24.59
CA ARG A 244 10.42 -29.24 24.46
C ARG A 244 11.33 -30.25 23.75
N ASN A 245 10.78 -31.36 23.27
CA ASN A 245 11.54 -32.31 22.49
C ASN A 245 11.91 -31.71 21.13
N ILE A 246 13.22 -31.53 20.93
CA ILE A 246 13.80 -30.90 19.74
C ILE A 246 13.66 -31.81 18.52
N HIS A 247 13.86 -33.12 18.72
CA HIS A 247 13.83 -34.12 17.68
C HIS A 247 12.51 -34.89 17.70
N ARG A 248 11.90 -35.06 16.52
CA ARG A 248 10.63 -35.77 16.33
C ARG A 248 10.60 -37.21 16.87
N ASN A 249 11.77 -37.83 17.09
CA ASN A 249 11.92 -39.24 17.51
C ASN A 249 12.44 -39.42 18.95
N GLY A 250 12.51 -38.36 19.76
CA GLY A 250 12.94 -38.45 21.16
C GLY A 250 11.83 -38.98 22.08
N THR A 251 11.68 -40.29 22.22
CA THR A 251 10.92 -40.88 23.34
C THR A 251 11.71 -40.70 24.63
N LEU A 252 11.49 -39.59 25.35
CA LEU A 252 11.81 -39.52 26.77
C LEU A 252 10.54 -39.89 27.56
N ASN A 253 10.50 -41.14 28.04
CA ASN A 253 9.55 -41.56 29.06
C ASN A 253 9.85 -40.78 30.35
N MET A 254 9.19 -39.64 30.54
CA MET A 254 9.22 -38.93 31.80
C MET A 254 8.30 -39.66 32.78
N GLN A 255 8.82 -40.68 33.46
CA GLN A 255 8.21 -41.24 34.66
C GLN A 255 8.21 -40.16 35.74
N ILE A 256 7.11 -39.42 35.84
CA ILE A 256 6.84 -38.60 37.02
C ILE A 256 6.36 -39.54 38.11
N LEU A 257 7.24 -39.80 39.09
CA LEU A 257 6.82 -40.30 40.39
C LEU A 257 6.02 -39.20 41.09
N SER A 258 4.68 -39.24 41.04
CA SER A 258 3.85 -38.56 42.03
C SER A 258 2.47 -39.20 42.14
N SER A 259 2.18 -39.68 43.34
CA SER A 259 0.89 -40.18 43.81
C SER A 259 -0.15 -39.06 43.95
N THR A 260 -0.65 -38.54 42.84
CA THR A 260 -1.79 -37.62 42.77
C THR A 260 -2.75 -38.06 41.66
N PRO A 261 -4.08 -37.79 41.79
CA PRO A 261 -5.09 -38.37 40.90
C PRO A 261 -4.83 -37.93 39.45
N ILE A 262 -4.97 -38.88 38.53
CA ILE A 262 -4.69 -38.76 37.10
C ILE A 262 -5.56 -37.62 36.51
N THR A 263 -5.04 -36.40 36.47
CA THR A 263 -5.54 -35.37 35.58
C THR A 263 -5.02 -35.71 34.19
N LEU A 264 -5.95 -36.03 33.28
CA LEU A 264 -5.65 -36.37 31.90
C LEU A 264 -4.99 -35.14 31.24
N ILE A 265 -3.67 -35.17 31.03
CA ILE A 265 -2.95 -34.08 30.37
C ILE A 265 -3.30 -34.13 28.89
N VAL A 266 -4.14 -33.21 28.44
CA VAL A 266 -4.56 -33.10 27.04
C VAL A 266 -3.52 -32.29 26.26
N ASN A 267 -2.94 -32.86 25.20
CA ASN A 267 -2.02 -32.14 24.33
C ASN A 267 -2.78 -31.27 23.33
N TYR A 268 -2.16 -30.16 22.90
CA TYR A 268 -2.78 -29.27 21.92
C TYR A 268 -3.03 -29.95 20.56
N SER A 269 -2.18 -30.91 20.19
CA SER A 269 -2.33 -31.72 18.96
C SER A 269 -3.63 -32.49 18.89
N ASP A 270 -4.20 -32.84 20.04
CA ASP A 270 -5.34 -33.75 20.14
C ASP A 270 -6.67 -32.98 20.06
N VAL A 271 -6.63 -31.67 20.30
CA VAL A 271 -7.82 -30.80 20.34
C VAL A 271 -7.89 -29.82 19.18
N THR A 272 -6.77 -29.63 18.47
CA THR A 272 -6.72 -28.66 17.38
C THR A 272 -7.42 -29.20 16.14
N TRP A 273 -8.28 -28.37 15.57
CA TRP A 273 -8.99 -28.64 14.31
C TRP A 273 -8.08 -28.60 13.08
N VAL A 274 -6.93 -27.93 13.16
CA VAL A 274 -5.94 -27.85 12.07
C VAL A 274 -4.74 -28.72 12.41
N ASN A 275 -4.40 -29.63 11.49
CA ASN A 275 -3.28 -30.55 11.63
C ASN A 275 -1.98 -29.81 12.02
N CYS A 276 -1.30 -30.30 13.07
CA CYS A 276 -0.04 -29.76 13.55
C CYS A 276 1.11 -29.77 12.55
N HIS A 277 0.96 -30.48 11.42
CA HIS A 277 1.90 -30.37 10.31
C HIS A 277 1.98 -28.94 9.76
N ILE A 278 0.84 -28.25 9.63
CA ILE A 278 0.75 -26.92 9.01
C ILE A 278 0.27 -25.83 9.98
N ASN A 279 -0.18 -26.23 11.18
CA ASN A 279 -0.71 -25.31 12.16
C ASN A 279 0.44 -24.60 12.90
N PRO A 280 0.61 -23.27 12.73
CA PRO A 280 1.73 -22.54 13.35
C PRO A 280 1.61 -22.45 14.88
N LEU A 281 0.43 -22.75 15.45
CA LEU A 281 0.20 -22.71 16.90
C LEU A 281 0.64 -23.99 17.62
N CYS A 282 0.96 -25.07 16.88
CA CYS A 282 1.26 -26.36 17.51
C CYS A 282 2.59 -26.36 18.24
N ASP A 283 3.65 -25.89 17.59
CA ASP A 283 5.00 -25.90 18.16
C ASP A 283 5.35 -24.52 18.73
N VAL A 284 5.32 -24.39 20.05
CA VAL A 284 5.68 -23.15 20.74
C VAL A 284 7.16 -23.13 21.03
N THR A 285 7.86 -22.30 20.28
CA THR A 285 9.27 -21.99 20.44
C THR A 285 9.44 -20.49 20.59
N VAL A 286 10.50 -20.05 21.27
CA VAL A 286 10.85 -18.64 21.46
C VAL A 286 10.92 -17.91 20.12
N LYS A 287 11.53 -18.52 19.08
CA LYS A 287 11.58 -17.91 17.75
C LYS A 287 10.19 -17.76 17.13
N ALA A 288 9.34 -18.81 17.15
CA ALA A 288 7.96 -18.71 16.66
C ALA A 288 7.16 -17.59 17.35
N LEU A 289 7.33 -17.48 18.67
CA LEU A 289 6.69 -16.47 19.50
C LEU A 289 7.13 -15.04 19.15
N MET A 290 8.39 -14.86 18.76
CA MET A 290 9.00 -13.56 18.44
C MET A 290 8.97 -13.19 16.94
N LEU A 291 8.63 -14.12 16.05
CA LEU A 291 8.42 -13.87 14.62
C LEU A 291 7.20 -12.96 14.39
N ASP A 292 7.26 -12.13 13.36
CA ASP A 292 6.13 -11.28 13.00
C ASP A 292 4.94 -12.11 12.50
N HIS A 293 3.78 -11.47 12.43
CA HIS A 293 2.53 -12.12 12.04
C HIS A 293 2.58 -12.72 10.63
N THR A 294 3.25 -12.08 9.67
CA THR A 294 3.29 -12.56 8.29
C THR A 294 4.13 -13.82 8.20
N ASN A 295 5.35 -13.79 8.74
CA ASN A 295 6.23 -14.95 8.70
C ASN A 295 5.63 -16.12 9.50
N HIS A 296 5.16 -15.86 10.72
CA HIS A 296 4.65 -16.92 11.59
C HIS A 296 3.33 -17.53 11.10
N TYR A 297 2.36 -16.70 10.70
CA TYR A 297 1.00 -17.17 10.45
C TYR A 297 0.67 -17.42 8.97
N ILE A 298 1.49 -16.93 8.05
CA ILE A 298 1.26 -17.07 6.61
C ILE A 298 2.41 -17.81 5.95
N PHE A 299 3.64 -17.31 6.06
CA PHE A 299 4.75 -17.91 5.32
C PHE A 299 5.16 -19.28 5.87
N ALA A 300 5.23 -19.49 7.18
CA ALA A 300 5.61 -20.79 7.72
C ALA A 300 4.65 -21.94 7.35
N PRO A 301 3.31 -21.77 7.46
CA PRO A 301 2.37 -22.76 6.92
C PRO A 301 2.48 -22.93 5.40
N MET A 302 2.68 -21.83 4.66
CA MET A 302 2.81 -21.87 3.20
C MET A 302 4.10 -22.56 2.75
N ALA A 303 5.20 -22.38 3.47
CA ALA A 303 6.49 -23.02 3.21
C ALA A 303 6.39 -24.53 3.40
N THR A 304 5.69 -24.95 4.47
CA THR A 304 5.41 -26.36 4.73
C THR A 304 4.58 -26.98 3.62
N LEU A 305 3.47 -26.33 3.24
CA LEU A 305 2.62 -26.80 2.13
C LEU A 305 3.37 -26.85 0.80
N PHE A 306 4.21 -25.86 0.53
CA PHE A 306 5.02 -25.81 -0.69
C PHE A 306 6.05 -26.95 -0.72
N ASP A 307 6.75 -27.19 0.38
CA ASP A 307 7.72 -28.29 0.46
C ASP A 307 7.05 -29.67 0.40
N ASP A 308 5.84 -29.83 0.95
CA ASP A 308 5.06 -31.08 0.80
C ASP A 308 4.73 -31.38 -0.67
N LEU A 309 4.43 -30.34 -1.45
CA LEU A 309 4.12 -30.45 -2.88
C LEU A 309 5.36 -30.68 -3.75
N VAL A 310 6.45 -29.98 -3.45
CA VAL A 310 7.64 -29.94 -4.32
C VAL A 310 8.72 -30.93 -3.87
N GLY A 311 8.82 -31.22 -2.57
CA GLY A 311 9.74 -32.19 -1.98
C GLY A 311 11.19 -31.72 -1.88
N PHE A 312 11.47 -30.44 -1.62
CA PHE A 312 12.84 -29.94 -1.46
C PHE A 312 13.55 -30.52 -0.24
N SER A 313 12.84 -30.72 0.87
CA SER A 313 13.40 -31.39 2.06
C SER A 313 13.80 -32.84 1.79
N LYS A 314 13.11 -33.53 0.88
CA LYS A 314 13.38 -34.93 0.50
C LYS A 314 14.48 -35.05 -0.56
N SER A 315 14.76 -33.97 -1.30
CA SER A 315 15.73 -33.95 -2.38
C SER A 315 17.14 -33.64 -1.88
N ASN A 316 18.14 -34.36 -2.41
CA ASN A 316 19.56 -34.05 -2.18
C ASN A 316 20.09 -32.97 -3.15
N PHE A 317 19.35 -32.64 -4.21
CA PHE A 317 19.78 -31.70 -5.24
C PHE A 317 19.61 -30.24 -4.84
N ILE A 318 18.59 -29.93 -4.04
CA ILE A 318 18.29 -28.56 -3.60
C ILE A 318 18.60 -28.47 -2.11
N THR A 319 19.54 -27.59 -1.77
CA THR A 319 19.95 -27.33 -0.39
C THR A 319 19.30 -26.04 0.12
N PRO A 320 19.09 -25.89 1.44
CA PRO A 320 18.64 -24.63 2.03
C PRO A 320 19.49 -23.44 1.57
N ASN A 321 20.82 -23.56 1.61
CA ASN A 321 21.74 -22.50 1.19
C ASN A 321 21.52 -22.08 -0.27
N MET A 322 21.15 -23.00 -1.18
CA MET A 322 20.84 -22.65 -2.58
C MET A 322 19.57 -21.79 -2.67
N ILE A 323 18.57 -22.06 -1.83
CA ILE A 323 17.36 -21.25 -1.73
C ILE A 323 17.75 -19.85 -1.19
N SER A 324 18.62 -19.78 -0.18
CA SER A 324 19.14 -18.51 0.35
C SER A 324 19.84 -17.68 -0.72
N PHE A 325 20.74 -18.29 -1.49
CA PHE A 325 21.40 -17.59 -2.61
C PHE A 325 20.41 -17.15 -3.69
N PHE A 326 19.42 -17.99 -4.02
CA PHE A 326 18.44 -17.67 -5.05
C PHE A 326 17.56 -16.48 -4.65
N HIS A 327 17.14 -16.40 -3.39
CA HIS A 327 16.28 -15.30 -2.96
C HIS A 327 17.01 -13.94 -3.02
N VAL A 328 18.36 -13.91 -2.99
CA VAL A 328 19.15 -12.66 -3.19
C VAL A 328 18.95 -12.14 -4.61
N PHE A 329 18.95 -13.02 -5.62
CA PHE A 329 18.66 -12.64 -7.00
C PHE A 329 17.25 -12.05 -7.12
N VAL A 330 16.27 -12.69 -6.46
CA VAL A 330 14.89 -12.18 -6.40
C VAL A 330 14.85 -10.79 -5.74
N ALA A 331 15.60 -10.58 -4.64
CA ALA A 331 15.70 -9.28 -3.97
C ALA A 331 16.27 -8.18 -4.88
N ILE A 332 17.32 -8.50 -5.67
CA ILE A 332 17.93 -7.55 -6.62
C ILE A 332 16.92 -7.15 -7.70
N LEU A 333 16.19 -8.12 -8.26
CA LEU A 333 15.12 -7.84 -9.22
C LEU A 333 14.02 -6.97 -8.61
N ALA A 334 13.58 -7.30 -7.39
CA ALA A 334 12.58 -6.53 -6.66
C ALA A 334 13.04 -5.09 -6.40
N GLY A 335 14.28 -4.91 -5.93
CA GLY A 335 14.89 -3.59 -5.72
C GLY A 335 14.99 -2.77 -7.01
N ARG A 336 15.32 -3.42 -8.13
CA ARG A 336 15.32 -2.78 -9.46
C ARG A 336 13.93 -2.33 -9.89
N LEU A 337 12.90 -3.14 -9.68
CA LEU A 337 11.51 -2.77 -9.98
C LEU A 337 11.02 -1.61 -9.10
N ILE A 338 11.39 -1.60 -7.82
CA ILE A 338 11.08 -0.52 -6.87
C ILE A 338 11.77 0.80 -7.26
N ALA A 339 12.94 0.73 -7.90
CA ALA A 339 13.66 1.91 -8.37
C ALA A 339 12.96 2.66 -9.52
N LEU A 340 11.95 2.05 -10.17
CA LEU A 340 11.27 2.61 -11.34
C LEU A 340 10.20 3.65 -10.98
N ASP A 341 9.94 4.56 -11.91
CA ASP A 341 9.03 5.70 -11.70
C ASP A 341 7.55 5.31 -11.69
N SER A 342 7.18 4.23 -12.39
CA SER A 342 5.80 3.74 -12.43
C SER A 342 5.40 3.07 -11.12
N LEU A 343 4.27 3.51 -10.55
CA LEU A 343 3.68 2.89 -9.37
C LEU A 343 3.33 1.41 -9.60
N GLY A 344 2.95 1.02 -10.82
CA GLY A 344 2.67 -0.37 -11.18
C GLY A 344 3.90 -1.27 -11.02
N TYR A 345 5.05 -0.84 -11.54
CA TYR A 345 6.30 -1.59 -11.37
C TYR A 345 6.78 -1.61 -9.93
N ARG A 346 6.62 -0.50 -9.18
CA ARG A 346 6.94 -0.50 -7.74
C ARG A 346 6.09 -1.52 -6.96
N ARG A 347 4.80 -1.60 -7.25
CA ARG A 347 3.89 -2.59 -6.63
C ARG A 347 4.28 -4.02 -7.00
N LEU A 348 4.64 -4.27 -8.26
CA LEU A 348 5.17 -5.57 -8.68
C LEU A 348 6.49 -5.90 -7.94
N GLY A 349 7.37 -4.91 -7.76
CA GLY A 349 8.59 -5.06 -6.97
C GLY A 349 8.30 -5.39 -5.50
N VAL A 350 7.26 -4.81 -4.90
CA VAL A 350 6.79 -5.18 -3.55
C VAL A 350 6.34 -6.63 -3.49
N VAL A 351 5.53 -7.09 -4.46
CA VAL A 351 5.08 -8.49 -4.53
C VAL A 351 6.27 -9.43 -4.69
N LEU A 352 7.23 -9.08 -5.56
CA LEU A 352 8.45 -9.87 -5.76
C LEU A 352 9.33 -9.92 -4.51
N PHE A 353 9.39 -8.83 -3.73
CA PHE A 353 10.10 -8.85 -2.45
C PHE A 353 9.37 -9.69 -1.40
N GLN A 354 8.03 -9.72 -1.40
CA GLN A 354 7.29 -10.65 -0.52
C GLN A 354 7.51 -12.11 -0.91
N PHE A 355 7.63 -12.41 -2.22
CA PHE A 355 8.06 -13.74 -2.67
C PHE A 355 9.47 -14.08 -2.19
N ARG A 356 10.40 -13.11 -2.18
CA ARG A 356 11.71 -13.26 -1.57
C ARG A 356 11.62 -13.62 -0.08
N THR A 357 10.78 -12.93 0.69
CA THR A 357 10.59 -13.21 2.13
C THR A 357 9.98 -14.59 2.37
N PHE A 358 9.11 -15.06 1.48
CA PHE A 358 8.63 -16.44 1.51
C PHE A 358 9.76 -17.46 1.27
N LEU A 359 10.66 -17.20 0.31
CA LEU A 359 11.79 -18.10 0.03
C LEU A 359 12.78 -18.19 1.20
N ASP A 360 12.98 -17.09 1.91
CA ASP A 360 13.74 -16.99 3.15
C ASP A 360 13.14 -17.90 4.25
N ASP A 361 11.82 -17.84 4.44
CA ASP A 361 11.15 -18.75 5.38
C ASP A 361 11.19 -20.24 4.92
N LEU A 362 11.11 -20.47 3.61
CA LEU A 362 11.22 -21.79 3.00
C LEU A 362 12.59 -22.43 3.20
N ASP A 363 13.68 -21.66 3.11
CA ASP A 363 15.02 -22.23 3.31
C ASP A 363 15.20 -22.73 4.74
N GLY A 364 14.68 -21.98 5.71
CA GLY A 364 14.69 -22.33 7.12
C GLY A 364 13.85 -23.58 7.36
N HIS A 365 12.67 -23.65 6.75
CA HIS A 365 11.81 -24.84 6.82
C HIS A 365 12.53 -26.09 6.30
N VAL A 366 13.10 -26.03 5.09
CA VAL A 366 13.82 -27.16 4.48
C VAL A 366 15.02 -27.57 5.33
N ALA A 367 15.75 -26.63 5.92
CA ALA A 367 16.87 -26.91 6.82
C ALA A 367 16.42 -27.68 8.07
N ARG A 368 15.32 -27.26 8.70
CA ARG A 368 14.78 -27.88 9.91
C ARG A 368 14.24 -29.28 9.64
N VAL A 369 13.50 -29.48 8.55
CA VAL A 369 12.97 -30.80 8.17
C VAL A 369 14.09 -31.80 7.92
N LYS A 370 15.14 -31.40 7.18
CA LYS A 370 16.31 -32.27 6.90
C LYS A 370 17.07 -32.69 8.16
N ARG A 371 17.03 -31.87 9.21
CA ARG A 371 17.67 -32.15 10.52
C ARG A 371 16.70 -32.76 11.54
N HIS A 372 15.46 -33.04 11.16
CA HIS A 372 14.40 -33.52 12.04
C HIS A 372 14.18 -32.63 13.27
N ILE A 373 14.30 -31.32 13.09
CA ILE A 373 14.07 -30.30 14.13
C ILE A 373 12.61 -29.90 14.11
N ARG A 374 12.00 -29.86 15.28
CA ARG A 374 10.61 -29.48 15.48
C ARG A 374 10.46 -27.98 15.77
N GLY A 375 9.40 -27.38 15.25
CA GLY A 375 9.08 -25.95 15.42
C GLY A 375 10.11 -24.98 14.84
N GLU A 376 9.88 -23.68 15.05
CA GLU A 376 10.80 -22.62 14.64
C GLU A 376 11.98 -22.54 15.61
N ARG A 377 13.16 -23.08 15.23
CA ARG A 377 14.36 -22.99 16.08
C ARG A 377 15.55 -22.43 15.31
N SER A 378 16.29 -21.50 15.93
CA SER A 378 17.56 -21.01 15.40
C SER A 378 18.69 -21.95 15.78
N GLU A 379 19.46 -22.42 14.79
CA GLU A 379 20.67 -23.21 15.00
C GLU A 379 21.92 -22.32 14.91
N ILE A 380 22.05 -21.45 15.91
CA ILE A 380 23.12 -20.45 15.99
C ILE A 380 24.48 -21.16 16.00
N GLY A 381 25.39 -20.68 15.16
CA GLY A 381 26.74 -21.24 15.03
C GLY A 381 26.93 -22.24 13.89
N THR A 382 25.84 -22.68 13.22
CA THR A 382 25.96 -23.53 12.03
C THR A 382 26.33 -22.71 10.78
N THR A 383 27.03 -23.32 9.82
CA THR A 383 27.36 -22.64 8.54
C THR A 383 26.10 -22.17 7.81
N GLY A 384 25.03 -22.97 7.82
CA GLY A 384 23.75 -22.60 7.20
C GLY A 384 23.14 -21.35 7.81
N TYR A 385 23.14 -21.23 9.14
CA TYR A 385 22.66 -20.04 9.85
C TYR A 385 23.38 -18.75 9.44
N TYR A 386 24.71 -18.79 9.27
CA TYR A 386 25.47 -17.62 8.82
C TYR A 386 25.23 -17.31 7.33
N VAL A 387 25.13 -18.33 6.48
CA VAL A 387 24.86 -18.14 5.04
C VAL A 387 23.50 -17.48 4.83
N ASP A 388 22.47 -18.00 5.50
CA ASP A 388 21.11 -17.45 5.52
C ASP A 388 21.14 -15.96 5.90
N GLY A 389 21.63 -15.63 7.11
CA GLY A 389 21.68 -14.25 7.60
C GLY A 389 22.47 -13.28 6.70
N ILE A 390 23.54 -13.74 6.03
CA ILE A 390 24.29 -12.93 5.05
C ILE A 390 23.44 -12.67 3.79
N CYS A 391 22.77 -13.70 3.28
CA CYS A 391 21.91 -13.58 2.11
C CYS A 391 20.73 -12.64 2.41
N ASP A 392 20.15 -12.74 3.60
CA ASP A 392 19.14 -11.85 4.15
C ASP A 392 19.60 -10.38 4.14
N GLY A 393 20.83 -10.15 4.64
CA GLY A 393 21.48 -8.85 4.64
C GLY A 393 21.65 -8.28 3.23
N PHE A 394 22.12 -9.08 2.27
CA PHE A 394 22.24 -8.65 0.87
C PHE A 394 20.88 -8.34 0.24
N GLY A 395 19.85 -9.12 0.55
CA GLY A 395 18.49 -8.85 0.09
C GLY A 395 17.96 -7.52 0.59
N CYS A 396 18.16 -7.23 1.88
CA CYS A 396 17.78 -5.94 2.48
C CYS A 396 18.56 -4.77 1.84
N ILE A 397 19.87 -4.93 1.62
CA ILE A 397 20.69 -3.90 0.95
C ILE A 397 20.15 -3.62 -0.46
N ALA A 398 19.80 -4.65 -1.23
CA ALA A 398 19.24 -4.49 -2.57
C ALA A 398 17.92 -3.67 -2.56
N LEU A 399 17.02 -3.95 -1.62
CA LEU A 399 15.79 -3.16 -1.43
C LEU A 399 16.10 -1.70 -1.09
N MET A 400 17.01 -1.47 -0.14
CA MET A 400 17.37 -0.12 0.31
C MET A 400 18.05 0.70 -0.80
N ILE A 401 18.85 0.06 -1.67
CA ILE A 401 19.39 0.68 -2.88
C ILE A 401 18.23 1.07 -3.82
N GLY A 402 17.28 0.17 -4.06
CA GLY A 402 16.09 0.46 -4.89
C GLY A 402 15.30 1.67 -4.39
N VAL A 403 15.02 1.70 -3.07
CA VAL A 403 14.37 2.82 -2.38
C VAL A 403 15.16 4.12 -2.52
N PHE A 404 16.48 4.07 -2.33
CA PHE A 404 17.35 5.23 -2.47
C PHE A 404 17.35 5.77 -3.90
N VAL A 405 17.52 4.91 -4.90
CA VAL A 405 17.53 5.30 -6.32
C VAL A 405 16.19 5.93 -6.69
N PHE A 406 15.08 5.32 -6.31
CA PHE A 406 13.74 5.87 -6.55
C PHE A 406 13.60 7.28 -5.96
N LEU A 407 13.90 7.47 -4.67
CA LEU A 407 13.76 8.76 -3.99
C LEU A 407 14.78 9.81 -4.45
N LYS A 408 15.96 9.38 -4.93
CA LYS A 408 16.96 10.26 -5.54
C LYS A 408 16.46 10.79 -6.87
N ASN A 409 15.88 9.92 -7.70
CA ASN A 409 15.33 10.29 -9.01
C ASN A 409 14.02 11.08 -8.86
N ASN A 410 13.24 10.78 -7.81
CA ASN A 410 11.95 11.40 -7.50
C ASN A 410 11.97 12.09 -6.13
N PRO A 411 12.73 13.18 -5.96
CA PRO A 411 12.90 13.83 -4.66
C PRO A 411 11.58 14.45 -4.18
N PRO A 412 11.12 14.09 -2.96
CA PRO A 412 9.89 14.62 -2.38
C PRO A 412 10.01 16.12 -2.06
N ARG A 413 8.91 16.87 -2.15
CA ARG A 413 8.91 18.33 -1.93
C ARG A 413 8.65 18.69 -0.46
N ARG A 414 9.35 19.73 0.04
CA ARG A 414 9.37 20.12 1.46
C ARG A 414 8.13 20.99 1.78
N GLY A 415 7.31 20.59 2.76
CA GLY A 415 6.28 21.44 3.37
C GLY A 415 6.87 22.60 4.18
N TYR A 416 6.10 23.69 4.35
CA TYR A 416 6.54 24.97 4.93
C TYR A 416 6.42 25.07 6.47
N THR A 417 7.28 25.91 7.04
CA THR A 417 7.08 26.63 8.32
C THR A 417 6.45 27.99 7.99
N GLN A 418 5.48 28.45 8.78
CA GLN A 418 4.80 29.75 8.65
C GLN A 418 5.79 30.93 8.69
N LEU A 419 5.53 31.97 7.88
CA LEU A 419 6.14 33.29 8.03
C LEU A 419 5.30 34.12 9.02
N GLN A 420 5.98 34.87 9.89
CA GLN A 420 5.35 35.83 10.81
C GLN A 420 4.70 37.01 10.04
N PRO A 421 3.63 37.62 10.59
CA PRO A 421 2.95 38.73 9.95
C PRO A 421 3.83 39.99 9.93
N ILE A 422 4.06 40.54 8.74
CA ILE A 422 4.78 41.81 8.55
C ILE A 422 3.80 42.96 8.83
N ILE A 423 4.11 43.77 9.85
CA ILE A 423 3.52 45.10 10.07
C ILE A 423 4.08 46.05 9.00
N PRO A 424 3.28 46.93 8.36
CA PRO A 424 3.78 47.80 7.31
C PRO A 424 4.29 49.13 7.89
N ILE A 425 5.59 49.42 7.74
CA ILE A 425 6.12 50.80 7.78
C ILE A 425 7.08 50.99 6.61
N ALA A 426 6.95 52.15 5.98
CA ALA A 426 7.52 52.62 4.71
C ALA A 426 9.06 52.60 4.63
N ASP A 427 9.62 52.30 3.44
CA ASP A 427 10.18 53.28 2.50
C ASP A 427 10.72 52.61 1.20
N PRO A 428 10.77 53.30 0.04
CA PRO A 428 11.14 52.72 -1.24
C PRO A 428 12.60 53.03 -1.59
N LYS A 429 13.48 52.01 -1.58
CA LYS A 429 14.72 51.94 -2.39
C LYS A 429 15.51 50.67 -2.07
N SER A 430 15.42 49.71 -2.98
CA SER A 430 16.53 48.89 -3.48
C SER A 430 15.97 47.67 -4.20
N SER A 431 16.20 47.67 -5.51
CA SER A 431 16.17 46.50 -6.37
C SER A 431 17.12 45.44 -5.83
N GLU A 432 16.57 44.31 -5.36
CA GLU A 432 17.06 42.94 -5.51
C GLU A 432 16.24 42.00 -4.60
N SER A 433 14.98 41.74 -4.96
CA SER A 433 14.23 40.64 -4.36
C SER A 433 14.57 39.32 -5.07
N GLY A 434 15.83 38.91 -4.95
CA GLY A 434 16.24 37.54 -5.24
C GLY A 434 15.54 36.60 -4.27
N VAL A 435 14.42 36.01 -4.68
CA VAL A 435 13.77 34.94 -3.91
C VAL A 435 14.73 33.76 -3.87
N ILE A 436 15.40 33.56 -2.73
CA ILE A 436 16.25 32.40 -2.50
C ILE A 436 15.34 31.17 -2.40
N TYR A 437 15.31 30.41 -3.49
CA TYR A 437 14.53 29.17 -3.63
C TYR A 437 14.94 28.12 -2.57
N LYS A 438 14.00 27.66 -1.72
CA LYS A 438 14.22 26.41 -0.96
C LYS A 438 14.24 25.21 -1.92
N ALA A 439 15.44 24.67 -2.09
CA ALA A 439 15.82 23.56 -2.97
C ALA A 439 14.97 22.28 -2.80
N LYS A 440 14.93 21.46 -3.88
CA LYS A 440 14.52 20.03 -3.86
C LYS A 440 15.14 19.35 -2.63
N VAL A 441 14.47 18.34 -2.06
CA VAL A 441 15.10 17.53 -1.00
C VAL A 441 16.42 17.01 -1.57
N THR A 442 17.52 17.40 -0.94
CA THR A 442 18.86 17.11 -1.44
C THR A 442 19.11 15.61 -1.35
N THR A 443 19.92 15.06 -2.25
CA THR A 443 20.37 13.67 -2.19
C THR A 443 20.96 13.33 -0.82
N LYS A 444 21.63 14.29 -0.17
CA LYS A 444 22.13 14.16 1.21
C LYS A 444 21.00 13.90 2.23
N LYS A 445 19.85 14.56 2.09
CA LYS A 445 18.68 14.32 2.96
C LYS A 445 18.01 12.97 2.69
N VAL A 446 17.87 12.58 1.42
CA VAL A 446 17.36 11.25 1.04
C VAL A 446 18.26 10.17 1.60
N SER A 447 19.57 10.24 1.31
CA SER A 447 20.59 9.33 1.84
C SER A 447 20.53 9.23 3.35
N ARG A 448 20.42 10.37 4.06
CA ARG A 448 20.30 10.37 5.52
C ARG A 448 19.03 9.65 6.01
N LYS A 449 17.88 9.86 5.38
CA LYS A 449 16.61 9.23 5.77
C LYS A 449 16.61 7.72 5.51
N VAL A 450 17.07 7.31 4.33
CA VAL A 450 17.27 5.90 3.99
C VAL A 450 18.27 5.27 4.95
N GLY A 451 19.40 5.94 5.21
CA GLY A 451 20.42 5.47 6.14
C GLY A 451 19.94 5.31 7.58
N TYR A 452 19.11 6.22 8.10
CA TYR A 452 18.48 6.04 9.42
C TYR A 452 17.59 4.80 9.47
N PHE A 453 16.79 4.55 8.43
CA PHE A 453 15.96 3.36 8.38
C PHE A 453 16.80 2.09 8.24
N THR A 454 17.87 2.10 7.43
CA THR A 454 18.83 0.99 7.36
C THR A 454 19.49 0.72 8.71
N ALA A 455 19.92 1.75 9.42
CA ALA A 455 20.49 1.61 10.76
C ALA A 455 19.47 1.01 11.74
N GLN A 456 18.20 1.42 11.64
CA GLN A 456 17.12 0.85 12.45
C GLN A 456 16.91 -0.64 12.16
N LEU A 457 16.91 -1.06 10.88
CA LEU A 457 16.84 -2.48 10.51
C LEU A 457 18.00 -3.28 11.09
N LEU A 458 19.23 -2.75 11.03
CA LEU A 458 20.42 -3.39 11.60
C LEU A 458 20.32 -3.52 13.13
N CYS A 459 19.90 -2.46 13.83
CA CYS A 459 19.71 -2.50 15.27
C CYS A 459 18.60 -3.49 15.66
N SER A 460 17.48 -3.50 14.93
CA SER A 460 16.37 -4.43 15.19
C SER A 460 16.80 -5.88 14.93
N SER A 461 17.45 -6.16 13.80
CA SER A 461 17.93 -7.51 13.45
C SER A 461 18.95 -8.06 14.47
N THR A 462 19.92 -7.24 14.87
CA THR A 462 20.95 -7.67 15.84
C THR A 462 20.35 -7.90 17.23
N ALA A 463 19.50 -7.00 17.71
CA ALA A 463 18.82 -7.14 19.00
C ALA A 463 17.87 -8.34 19.01
N TRP A 464 17.03 -8.48 17.99
CA TRP A 464 16.06 -9.58 17.88
C TRP A 464 16.75 -10.95 17.86
N ASN A 465 17.80 -11.12 17.05
CA ASN A 465 18.58 -12.37 17.01
C ASN A 465 19.27 -12.67 18.35
N ARG A 466 19.85 -11.64 19.00
CA ARG A 466 20.45 -11.76 20.34
C ARG A 466 19.44 -12.25 21.37
N TYR A 467 18.25 -11.65 21.39
CA TYR A 467 17.24 -12.00 22.40
C TYR A 467 16.59 -13.34 22.17
N ILE A 468 16.40 -13.75 20.92
CA ILE A 468 16.06 -15.14 20.62
C ILE A 468 17.12 -16.07 21.20
N ALA A 469 18.40 -15.84 20.92
CA ALA A 469 19.48 -16.68 21.44
C ALA A 469 19.45 -16.83 22.97
N TYR A 470 19.32 -15.71 23.69
CA TYR A 470 19.29 -15.72 25.16
C TYR A 470 18.03 -16.38 25.72
N TYR A 471 16.85 -16.05 25.20
CA TYR A 471 15.62 -16.70 25.66
C TYR A 471 15.61 -18.19 25.34
N GLN A 472 16.18 -18.62 24.21
CA GLN A 472 16.30 -20.04 23.89
C GLN A 472 17.22 -20.77 24.89
N ASP A 473 18.36 -20.18 25.25
CA ASP A 473 19.27 -20.75 26.26
C ASP A 473 18.64 -20.81 27.66
N ILE A 474 17.82 -19.81 28.02
CA ILE A 474 17.18 -19.77 29.34
C ILE A 474 15.93 -20.65 29.40
N LEU A 475 15.08 -20.67 28.37
CA LEU A 475 13.72 -21.22 28.44
C LEU A 475 13.55 -22.54 27.69
N GLU A 476 14.42 -22.85 26.72
CA GLU A 476 14.34 -24.04 25.87
C GLU A 476 15.52 -25.01 26.07
N LYS A 477 16.30 -24.82 27.13
CA LYS A 477 17.37 -25.75 27.52
C LYS A 477 16.78 -27.00 28.17
N ASN A 478 17.17 -28.16 27.65
CA ASN A 478 16.65 -29.46 28.08
C ASN A 478 17.43 -30.07 29.25
N ASP A 479 18.72 -29.73 29.39
CA ASP A 479 19.56 -30.17 30.50
C ASP A 479 19.35 -29.27 31.73
N VAL A 480 18.24 -29.49 32.42
CA VAL A 480 17.81 -28.72 33.61
C VAL A 480 17.16 -29.63 34.65
N THR A 481 17.23 -29.22 35.92
CA THR A 481 16.55 -29.91 37.02
C THR A 481 15.02 -29.80 36.89
N PRO A 482 14.21 -30.72 37.47
CA PRO A 482 12.75 -30.63 37.44
C PRO A 482 12.21 -29.31 38.00
N ALA A 483 12.86 -28.75 39.03
CA ALA A 483 12.48 -27.45 39.59
C ALA A 483 12.73 -26.30 38.59
N GLN A 484 13.88 -26.30 37.91
CA GLN A 484 14.18 -25.33 36.85
C GLN A 484 13.21 -25.46 35.67
N PHE A 485 12.84 -26.69 35.30
CA PHE A 485 11.85 -26.94 34.24
C PHE A 485 10.49 -26.27 34.54
N VAL A 486 9.98 -26.44 35.76
CA VAL A 486 8.74 -25.79 36.20
C VAL A 486 8.87 -24.26 36.14
N ARG A 487 10.00 -23.71 36.58
CA ARG A 487 10.25 -22.26 36.54
C ARG A 487 10.35 -21.71 35.12
N GLN A 488 11.01 -22.41 34.20
CA GLN A 488 11.06 -22.02 32.79
C GLN A 488 9.65 -22.01 32.18
N ASN A 489 8.82 -23.02 32.49
CA ASN A 489 7.45 -23.09 31.99
C ASN A 489 6.59 -21.96 32.57
N TYR A 490 6.80 -21.62 33.85
CA TYR A 490 6.17 -20.46 34.48
C TYR A 490 6.52 -19.15 33.77
N VAL A 491 7.79 -18.92 33.43
CA VAL A 491 8.21 -17.73 32.69
C VAL A 491 7.58 -17.68 31.29
N MET A 492 7.61 -18.81 30.55
CA MET A 492 6.99 -18.91 29.21
C MET A 492 5.47 -18.63 29.22
N LYS A 493 4.78 -18.96 30.32
CA LYS A 493 3.34 -18.69 30.49
C LYS A 493 3.05 -17.31 31.09
N SER A 494 4.05 -16.56 31.52
CA SER A 494 3.82 -15.27 32.17
C SER A 494 3.28 -14.21 31.20
N THR A 495 2.35 -13.38 31.68
CA THR A 495 1.82 -12.24 30.90
C THR A 495 2.91 -11.24 30.53
N TRP A 496 3.92 -11.09 31.40
CA TRP A 496 5.03 -10.17 31.18
C TRP A 496 5.93 -10.63 30.02
N PHE A 497 6.27 -11.92 29.97
CA PHE A 497 6.97 -12.48 28.82
C PHE A 497 6.15 -12.34 27.53
N PHE A 498 4.84 -12.64 27.59
CA PHE A 498 3.94 -12.50 26.43
C PHE A 498 3.90 -11.06 25.89
N ALA A 499 3.84 -10.06 26.77
CA ALA A 499 3.86 -8.66 26.37
C ALA A 499 5.16 -8.28 25.64
N ILE A 500 6.31 -8.76 26.14
CA ILE A 500 7.62 -8.48 25.53
C ILE A 500 7.73 -9.14 24.16
N ILE A 501 7.39 -10.43 24.02
CA ILE A 501 7.44 -11.09 22.71
C ILE A 501 6.48 -10.42 21.72
N TRP A 502 5.30 -9.99 22.15
CA TRP A 502 4.31 -9.36 21.28
C TRP A 502 4.81 -8.02 20.74
N LEU A 503 5.49 -7.23 21.57
CA LEU A 503 6.18 -6.01 21.11
C LEU A 503 7.28 -6.34 20.08
N TRP A 504 8.03 -7.43 20.26
CA TRP A 504 8.99 -7.90 19.27
C TRP A 504 8.35 -8.33 17.95
N ARG A 505 7.14 -8.92 17.95
CA ARG A 505 6.40 -9.26 16.73
C ARG A 505 6.12 -8.04 15.84
N ILE A 506 6.08 -6.84 16.41
CA ILE A 506 5.80 -5.58 15.69
C ILE A 506 7.07 -4.87 15.23
N ILE A 507 8.15 -4.93 16.01
CA ILE A 507 9.37 -4.14 15.75
C ILE A 507 10.54 -4.95 15.20
N ASN A 508 10.42 -6.27 15.08
CA ASN A 508 11.47 -7.09 14.47
C ASN A 508 11.74 -6.66 13.02
N VAL A 509 12.88 -7.11 12.48
CA VAL A 509 13.37 -6.67 11.18
C VAL A 509 12.38 -6.98 10.05
N HIS A 510 11.71 -8.14 10.07
CA HIS A 510 10.75 -8.56 9.04
C HIS A 510 9.48 -7.69 9.07
N ALA A 511 8.93 -7.41 10.26
CA ALA A 511 7.78 -6.50 10.42
C ALA A 511 8.10 -5.09 9.89
N LEU A 512 9.29 -4.56 10.21
CA LEU A 512 9.73 -3.26 9.69
C LEU A 512 9.85 -3.25 8.16
N LEU A 513 10.35 -4.33 7.56
CA LEU A 513 10.38 -4.50 6.11
C LEU A 513 8.97 -4.55 5.51
N HIS A 514 8.03 -5.29 6.12
CA HIS A 514 6.64 -5.34 5.66
C HIS A 514 5.98 -3.96 5.69
N PHE A 515 6.21 -3.16 6.74
CA PHE A 515 5.70 -1.79 6.80
C PHE A 515 6.33 -0.88 5.73
N LEU A 516 7.63 -1.02 5.46
CA LEU A 516 8.28 -0.30 4.36
C LEU A 516 7.64 -0.68 3.01
N LEU A 517 7.48 -1.97 2.74
CA LEU A 517 6.88 -2.48 1.50
C LEU A 517 5.43 -2.01 1.32
N LEU A 518 4.63 -2.04 2.39
CA LEU A 518 3.28 -1.49 2.39
C LEU A 518 3.27 0.01 2.08
N SER A 519 4.23 0.77 2.63
CA SER A 519 4.37 2.19 2.32
C SER A 519 4.72 2.45 0.85
N ILE A 520 5.50 1.57 0.21
CA ILE A 520 5.80 1.65 -1.22
C ILE A 520 4.55 1.31 -2.03
N PHE A 521 3.83 0.26 -1.66
CA PHE A 521 2.61 -0.19 -2.35
C PHE A 521 1.50 0.88 -2.36
N CYS A 522 1.39 1.60 -1.23
CA CYS A 522 0.43 2.70 -1.02
C CYS A 522 0.92 4.07 -1.52
N ASP A 523 2.12 4.16 -2.12
CA ASP A 523 2.73 5.42 -2.58
C ASP A 523 2.94 6.48 -1.46
N LYS A 524 3.31 6.01 -0.26
CA LYS A 524 3.55 6.80 0.96
C LYS A 524 4.95 6.64 1.55
N LEU A 525 5.89 6.13 0.75
CA LEU A 525 7.27 5.83 1.15
C LEU A 525 7.96 7.01 1.87
N TRP A 526 7.88 8.22 1.33
CA TRP A 526 8.55 9.36 1.95
C TRP A 526 7.97 9.76 3.31
N ASP A 527 6.64 9.76 3.43
CA ASP A 527 5.95 10.09 4.68
C ASP A 527 6.28 9.05 5.76
N TYR A 528 6.32 7.77 5.37
CA TYR A 528 6.74 6.68 6.24
C TYR A 528 8.18 6.88 6.75
N LEU A 529 9.17 7.07 5.86
CA LEU A 529 10.56 7.35 6.25
C LEU A 529 10.72 8.65 7.06
N LYS A 530 9.79 9.59 6.90
CA LYS A 530 9.79 10.81 7.70
C LYS A 530 9.38 10.52 9.14
N MET A 531 8.31 9.74 9.31
CA MET A 531 7.72 9.37 10.60
C MET A 531 8.64 8.43 11.40
N THR A 532 9.23 7.42 10.75
CA THR A 532 9.99 6.36 11.45
C THR A 532 11.35 6.81 11.95
N GLN A 533 11.92 7.90 11.42
CA GLN A 533 13.30 8.34 11.69
C GLN A 533 13.69 8.43 13.18
N TYR A 534 12.76 8.80 14.06
CA TYR A 534 13.03 8.95 15.50
C TYR A 534 12.14 8.06 16.34
N ILE A 535 10.85 8.01 16.01
CA ILE A 535 9.83 7.28 16.76
C ILE A 535 10.22 5.81 16.92
N CYS A 536 10.70 5.17 15.86
CA CYS A 536 11.02 3.75 15.93
C CYS A 536 12.31 3.44 16.71
N PHE A 537 13.30 4.35 16.75
CA PHE A 537 14.47 4.16 17.62
C PHE A 537 14.09 4.24 19.09
N VAL A 538 13.18 5.16 19.46
CA VAL A 538 12.66 5.25 20.82
C VAL A 538 11.94 3.97 21.19
N PHE A 539 11.03 3.48 20.34
CA PHE A 539 10.34 2.21 20.60
C PHE A 539 11.32 1.03 20.69
N LEU A 540 12.28 0.93 19.78
CA LEU A 540 13.26 -0.16 19.79
C LEU A 540 14.11 -0.12 21.07
N LEU A 541 14.58 1.05 21.49
CA LEU A 541 15.33 1.20 22.74
C LEU A 541 14.49 0.82 23.96
N THR A 542 13.23 1.25 24.02
CA THR A 542 12.33 0.88 25.12
C THR A 542 12.12 -0.63 25.19
N ILE A 543 11.90 -1.29 24.05
CA ILE A 543 11.70 -2.73 23.98
C ILE A 543 12.99 -3.47 24.36
N VAL A 544 14.15 -3.02 23.90
CA VAL A 544 15.47 -3.53 24.29
C VAL A 544 15.65 -3.45 25.81
N CYS A 545 15.41 -2.29 26.43
CA CYS A 545 15.53 -2.12 27.88
C CYS A 545 14.56 -3.03 28.65
N ALA A 546 13.30 -3.11 28.23
CA ALA A 546 12.31 -4.00 28.84
C ALA A 546 12.71 -5.48 28.71
N THR A 547 13.30 -5.85 27.57
CA THR A 547 13.75 -7.22 27.30
C THR A 547 14.97 -7.58 28.15
N GLU A 548 15.95 -6.69 28.30
CA GLU A 548 17.11 -6.91 29.18
C GLU A 548 16.68 -7.05 30.64
N LEU A 549 15.77 -6.20 31.12
CA LEU A 549 15.24 -6.28 32.49
C LEU A 549 14.57 -7.65 32.72
N HIS A 550 13.70 -8.06 31.80
CA HIS A 550 13.02 -9.34 31.91
C HIS A 550 13.96 -10.53 31.78
N LEU A 551 14.97 -10.47 30.91
CA LEU A 551 15.97 -11.52 30.79
C LEU A 551 16.74 -11.71 32.09
N TRP A 552 17.15 -10.62 32.73
CA TRP A 552 17.82 -10.66 34.03
C TRP A 552 16.93 -11.28 35.12
N GLU A 553 15.65 -10.89 35.17
CA GLU A 553 14.67 -11.48 36.10
C GLU A 553 14.45 -12.97 35.83
N ALA A 554 14.22 -13.34 34.57
CA ALA A 554 14.00 -14.72 34.15
C ALA A 554 15.21 -15.61 34.44
N GLN A 555 16.42 -15.14 34.14
CA GLN A 555 17.66 -15.88 34.41
C GLN A 555 17.86 -16.11 35.92
N ASN A 556 17.65 -15.07 36.74
CA ASN A 556 17.72 -15.20 38.20
C ASN A 556 16.63 -16.14 38.74
N PHE A 557 15.40 -16.01 38.27
CA PHE A 557 14.29 -16.85 38.73
C PHE A 557 14.54 -18.33 38.38
N VAL A 558 14.93 -18.62 37.15
CA VAL A 558 15.16 -19.99 36.69
C VAL A 558 16.37 -20.61 37.37
N PHE A 559 17.54 -19.95 37.35
CA PHE A 559 18.81 -20.60 37.72
C PHE A 559 19.33 -20.28 39.11
N LYS A 560 18.86 -19.23 39.80
CA LYS A 560 19.38 -18.88 41.13
C LYS A 560 18.78 -19.81 42.19
N THR A 561 19.63 -20.52 42.90
CA THR A 561 19.27 -21.30 44.08
C THR A 561 19.03 -20.33 45.24
N LEU A 562 17.85 -20.36 45.85
CA LEU A 562 17.66 -19.72 47.16
C LEU A 562 18.56 -20.48 48.14
N VAL A 563 19.69 -19.88 48.53
CA VAL A 563 20.40 -20.33 49.72
C VAL A 563 19.46 -20.02 50.88
N VAL A 564 18.78 -21.04 51.39
CA VAL A 564 18.09 -20.94 52.68
C VAL A 564 19.20 -20.67 53.68
N ALA A 565 19.36 -19.41 54.08
CA ALA A 565 20.12 -19.10 55.28
C ALA A 565 19.40 -19.82 56.43
N ASN A 566 20.04 -20.85 56.97
CA ASN A 566 19.65 -21.44 58.24
C ASN A 566 19.61 -20.30 59.27
N LEU A 567 18.41 -19.79 59.56
CA LEU A 567 18.13 -19.10 60.81
C LEU A 567 18.08 -20.18 61.90
N GLY A 568 19.27 -20.64 62.29
CA GLY A 568 19.52 -21.44 63.48
C GLY A 568 20.64 -20.78 64.25
N GLY A 569 20.26 -20.04 65.29
CA GLY A 569 21.11 -19.28 66.19
C GLY A 569 20.27 -18.44 67.12
#